data_AF-A0A1T4S6J9-F1
#
_entry.id   AF-A0A1T4S6J9-F1
#
_cell.length_a   1.000
_cell.length_b   1.000
_cell.length_c   1.000
_cell.angle_alpha   90.00
_cell.angle_beta   90.00
_cell.angle_gamma   90.00
#
_symmetry.space_group_name_H-M   'P 1'
#
loop_
_entity.id
_entity.type
_entity.pdbx_description
1 polymer ?
#
loop_
_entity_poly.entity_id
_entity_poly.type
_entity_poly.pdbx_seq_one_letter_code
_entity_poly.pdbx_strand_id
1 'polypeptide(L)'
;YFPGWASIGGIIVGGENRDGNTNVRFHQEDTLRRIMDRVTSELGVVIERFRADCGSFSKEIIQTVESRCNTFYIRAANCGSRHEEFRRLKEWKSVEVGYERCDVTSVSIDNLIEGKSYRLVVQRSPLKDKQAESLYPPFCQRASKMGESGKAERSKPVYK
;
A
#
# COMPACT_ATOMS: atom_id res chain seq x y z
N TYR A 1 8.99 -23.94 -7.97
CA TYR A 1 8.46 -22.58 -8.23
C TYR A 1 9.39 -21.60 -7.52
N PHE A 2 9.88 -20.57 -8.22
CA PHE A 2 10.90 -19.66 -7.68
C PHE A 2 10.33 -18.24 -7.51
N PRO A 3 10.49 -17.62 -6.33
CA PRO A 3 10.15 -16.21 -6.16
C PRO A 3 11.04 -15.32 -7.03
N GLY A 4 10.48 -14.22 -7.54
CA GLY A 4 11.25 -13.21 -8.26
C GLY A 4 12.03 -12.35 -7.27
N TRP A 5 13.33 -12.17 -7.50
CA TRP A 5 14.17 -11.29 -6.69
C TRP A 5 14.83 -10.23 -7.57
N ALA A 6 14.92 -9.01 -7.05
CA ALA A 6 15.64 -7.90 -7.67
C ALA A 6 16.85 -7.55 -6.81
N SER A 7 17.99 -7.30 -7.45
CA SER A 7 19.22 -6.88 -6.76
C SER A 7 19.94 -5.74 -7.50
N ILE A 8 20.69 -4.94 -6.73
CA ILE A 8 21.58 -3.88 -7.20
C ILE A 8 22.92 -4.10 -6.53
N GLY A 9 24.00 -4.30 -7.31
CA GLY A 9 25.34 -4.53 -6.75
C GLY A 9 25.42 -5.73 -5.81
N GLY A 10 24.61 -6.77 -6.02
CA GLY A 10 24.54 -7.95 -5.13
C GLY A 10 23.69 -7.76 -3.87
N ILE A 11 23.10 -6.57 -3.65
CA ILE A 11 22.16 -6.29 -2.56
C ILE A 11 20.74 -6.52 -3.07
N ILE A 12 19.96 -7.33 -2.35
CA ILE A 12 18.54 -7.54 -2.65
C ILE A 12 17.78 -6.26 -2.34
N VAL A 13 16.97 -5.78 -3.29
CA VAL A 13 16.16 -4.55 -3.17
C VAL A 13 14.66 -4.80 -3.32
N GLY A 14 14.26 -6.01 -3.71
CA GLY A 14 12.87 -6.38 -3.86
C GLY A 14 12.70 -7.88 -4.00
N GLY A 15 11.57 -8.38 -3.51
CA GLY A 15 11.16 -9.78 -3.63
C GLY A 15 9.68 -9.87 -3.96
N GLU A 16 9.34 -10.64 -4.99
CA GLU A 16 7.97 -11.09 -5.22
C GLU A 16 7.71 -12.25 -4.26
N ASN A 17 7.01 -11.96 -3.17
CA ASN A 17 6.59 -13.03 -2.28
C ASN A 17 5.53 -13.89 -2.99
N ARG A 18 5.94 -15.07 -3.42
CA ARG A 18 5.05 -16.11 -3.95
C ARG A 18 5.34 -17.43 -3.24
N ASP A 19 5.36 -17.36 -1.92
CA ASP A 19 5.61 -18.49 -1.04
C ASP A 19 4.51 -19.55 -1.18
N GLY A 20 4.87 -20.67 -1.80
CA GLY A 20 3.97 -21.81 -2.04
C GLY A 20 3.30 -22.28 -0.75
N ASN A 21 2.02 -21.92 -0.59
CA ASN A 21 1.12 -22.33 0.48
C ASN A 21 1.51 -21.92 1.93
N THR A 22 2.59 -21.16 2.11
CA THR A 22 2.95 -20.58 3.41
C THR A 22 2.14 -19.32 3.65
N ASN A 23 1.84 -19.02 4.93
CA ASN A 23 1.22 -17.76 5.30
C ASN A 23 2.09 -16.59 4.81
N VAL A 24 1.53 -15.73 3.95
CA VAL A 24 2.21 -14.56 3.35
C VAL A 24 2.89 -13.64 4.38
N ARG A 25 2.47 -13.69 5.65
CA ARG A 25 3.03 -12.90 6.75
C ARG A 25 4.23 -13.54 7.44
N PHE A 26 4.55 -14.80 7.16
CA PHE A 26 5.60 -15.54 7.87
C PHE A 26 6.98 -14.91 7.65
N HIS A 27 7.60 -14.38 8.71
CA HIS A 27 8.89 -13.67 8.70
C HIS A 27 9.05 -12.59 7.61
N GLN A 28 7.95 -12.04 7.11
CA GLN A 28 7.99 -10.97 6.11
C GLN A 28 8.61 -9.70 6.70
N GLU A 29 8.30 -9.40 7.96
CA GLU A 29 8.91 -8.29 8.72
C GLU A 29 10.44 -8.41 8.77
N ASP A 30 10.96 -9.56 9.22
CA ASP A 30 12.40 -9.80 9.34
C ASP A 30 13.12 -9.66 8.00
N THR A 31 12.48 -10.14 6.93
CA THR A 31 13.01 -10.06 5.57
C THR A 31 13.07 -8.61 5.09
N LEU A 32 11.98 -7.85 5.24
CA LEU A 32 11.93 -6.43 4.87
C LEU A 32 12.93 -5.61 5.68
N ARG A 33 13.04 -5.85 6.99
CA ARG A 33 14.02 -5.21 7.87
C ARG A 33 15.44 -5.40 7.32
N ARG A 34 15.85 -6.65 7.10
CA ARG A 34 17.21 -6.98 6.62
C ARG A 34 17.49 -6.39 5.23
N ILE A 35 16.52 -6.39 4.33
CA ILE A 35 16.66 -5.79 3.00
C ILE A 35 16.87 -4.28 3.11
N MET A 36 15.97 -3.59 3.82
CA MET A 36 16.01 -2.13 3.91
C MET A 36 17.23 -1.63 4.68
N ASP A 37 17.64 -2.35 5.73
CA ASP A 37 18.86 -2.05 6.49
C ASP A 37 20.09 -2.17 5.58
N ARG A 38 20.19 -3.24 4.77
CA ARG A 38 21.31 -3.42 3.82
C ARG A 38 21.32 -2.41 2.68
N VAL A 39 20.16 -2.02 2.16
CA VAL A 39 20.07 -0.94 1.16
C VAL A 39 20.62 0.36 1.74
N THR A 40 20.35 0.63 3.01
CA THR A 40 20.84 1.84 3.66
C THR A 40 22.33 1.73 4.02
N SER A 41 22.75 0.62 4.64
CA SER A 41 24.11 0.44 5.16
C SER A 41 25.14 0.17 4.06
N GLU A 42 24.81 -0.67 3.08
CA GLU A 42 25.76 -1.15 2.07
C GLU A 42 25.77 -0.27 0.82
N LEU A 43 24.59 0.20 0.38
CA LEU A 43 24.49 1.04 -0.81
C LEU A 43 24.53 2.54 -0.46
N GLY A 44 24.34 2.92 0.81
CA GLY A 44 24.27 4.32 1.22
C GLY A 44 23.06 5.06 0.66
N VAL A 45 21.98 4.36 0.31
CA VAL A 45 20.81 4.94 -0.37
C VAL A 45 19.65 5.09 0.60
N VAL A 46 18.97 6.24 0.53
CA VAL A 46 17.73 6.49 1.27
C VAL A 46 16.54 5.92 0.51
N ILE A 47 15.71 5.13 1.18
CA ILE A 47 14.50 4.57 0.58
C ILE A 47 13.40 5.63 0.60
N GLU A 48 13.21 6.27 -0.55
CA GLU A 48 12.22 7.32 -0.71
C GLU A 48 10.78 6.77 -0.70
N ARG A 49 10.53 5.66 -1.42
CA ARG A 49 9.20 5.05 -1.56
C ARG A 49 9.24 3.54 -1.39
N PHE A 50 8.40 3.03 -0.50
CA PHE A 50 8.11 1.60 -0.39
C PHE A 50 6.72 1.27 -0.96
N ARG A 51 6.59 0.11 -1.62
CA ARG A 51 5.30 -0.39 -2.09
C ARG A 51 5.15 -1.87 -1.80
N ALA A 52 4.00 -2.24 -1.25
CA ALA A 52 3.62 -3.63 -1.07
C ALA A 52 2.13 -3.85 -1.33
N ASP A 53 1.77 -5.12 -1.46
CA ASP A 53 0.40 -5.57 -1.66
C ASP A 53 -0.33 -5.78 -0.32
N CYS A 54 -1.53 -6.37 -0.36
CA CYS A 54 -2.36 -6.53 0.84
C CYS A 54 -1.87 -7.61 1.80
N GLY A 55 -1.00 -8.51 1.33
CA GLY A 55 -0.33 -9.48 2.18
C GLY A 55 0.48 -8.82 3.30
N SER A 56 1.10 -7.70 2.96
CA SER A 56 1.95 -6.90 3.84
C SER A 56 1.19 -5.90 4.71
N PHE A 57 -0.14 -5.92 4.72
CA PHE A 57 -0.95 -5.04 5.58
C PHE A 57 -1.06 -5.62 6.99
N SER A 58 0.00 -5.46 7.79
CA SER A 58 0.02 -5.75 9.23
C SER A 58 0.66 -4.59 10.01
N LYS A 59 0.40 -4.53 11.32
CA LYS A 59 0.92 -3.48 12.19
C LYS A 59 2.46 -3.50 12.21
N GLU A 60 3.02 -4.69 12.34
CA GLU A 60 4.46 -4.96 12.47
C GLU A 60 5.23 -4.55 11.21
N ILE A 61 4.68 -4.89 10.03
CA ILE A 61 5.27 -4.51 8.75
C ILE A 61 5.22 -3.00 8.54
N ILE A 62 4.08 -2.36 8.87
CA ILE A 62 3.95 -0.91 8.74
C ILE A 62 4.97 -0.20 9.62
N GLN A 63 5.12 -0.60 10.89
CA GLN A 63 6.11 -0.01 11.80
C GLN A 63 7.55 -0.20 11.29
N THR A 64 7.87 -1.39 10.78
CA THR A 64 9.20 -1.70 10.22
C THR A 64 9.53 -0.85 9.00
N VAL A 65 8.58 -0.72 8.08
CA VAL A 65 8.74 0.05 6.84
C VAL A 65 8.77 1.55 7.12
N GLU A 66 7.89 2.04 7.98
CA GLU A 66 7.74 3.48 8.28
C GLU A 66 9.01 4.09 8.87
N SER A 67 9.78 3.33 9.65
CA SER A 67 11.06 3.77 10.22
C SER A 67 12.22 3.78 9.21
N ARG A 68 12.03 3.18 8.02
CA ARG A 68 13.10 2.95 7.03
C ARG A 68 12.82 3.56 5.66
N CYS A 69 11.69 4.24 5.49
CA CYS A 69 11.39 4.97 4.28
C CYS A 69 10.64 6.27 4.55
N ASN A 70 10.75 7.22 3.60
CA ASN A 70 10.05 8.50 3.71
C ASN A 70 8.54 8.32 3.49
N THR A 71 8.17 7.63 2.41
CA THR A 71 6.77 7.33 2.08
C THR A 71 6.56 5.86 1.77
N PHE A 72 5.40 5.31 2.14
CA PHE A 72 4.99 3.95 1.75
C PHE A 72 3.60 3.91 1.13
N TYR A 73 3.35 2.86 0.34
CA TYR A 73 2.05 2.51 -0.22
C TYR A 73 1.81 1.01 -0.02
N ILE A 74 1.03 0.66 0.99
CA ILE A 74 0.64 -0.73 1.26
C ILE A 74 -0.84 -0.86 0.96
N ARG A 75 -1.21 -1.80 0.09
CA ARG A 75 -2.63 -2.03 -0.20
C ARG A 75 -3.32 -2.50 1.09
N ALA A 76 -4.38 -1.84 1.54
CA ALA A 76 -5.08 -2.30 2.73
C ALA A 76 -5.87 -3.58 2.42
N ALA A 77 -5.95 -4.49 3.40
CA ALA A 77 -6.80 -5.67 3.29
C ALA A 77 -8.27 -5.23 3.24
N ASN A 78 -9.05 -5.83 2.34
CA ASN A 78 -10.46 -5.49 2.21
C ASN A 78 -11.22 -6.06 3.41
N CYS A 79 -11.58 -5.21 4.38
CA CYS A 79 -12.43 -5.59 5.50
C CYS A 79 -13.86 -5.14 5.21
N GLY A 80 -14.81 -6.08 5.21
CA GLY A 80 -16.22 -5.81 4.93
C GLY A 80 -16.84 -4.75 5.87
N SER A 81 -16.30 -4.59 7.08
CA SER A 81 -16.78 -3.60 8.05
C SER A 81 -16.59 -2.14 7.62
N ARG A 82 -15.59 -1.85 6.76
CA ARG A 82 -15.36 -0.48 6.25
C ARG A 82 -16.12 -0.17 4.98
N HIS A 83 -16.78 -1.17 4.39
CA HIS A 83 -17.53 -0.99 3.14
C HIS A 83 -18.64 0.05 3.30
N GLU A 84 -19.37 0.00 4.42
CA GLU A 84 -20.41 1.00 4.72
C GLU A 84 -19.83 2.39 5.00
N GLU A 85 -18.66 2.46 5.64
CA GLU A 85 -17.93 3.71 5.89
C GLU A 85 -17.60 4.39 4.55
N PHE A 86 -17.05 3.63 3.59
CA PHE A 86 -16.71 4.17 2.27
C PHE A 86 -17.93 4.56 1.43
N ARG A 87 -19.07 3.87 1.58
CA ARG A 87 -20.32 4.26 0.90
C ARG A 87 -20.84 5.61 1.36
N ARG A 88 -20.61 5.98 2.63
CA ARG A 88 -21.06 7.26 3.18
C ARG A 88 -20.19 8.44 2.72
N LEU A 89 -19.03 8.19 2.11
CA LEU A 89 -18.16 9.25 1.58
C LEU A 89 -18.82 9.93 0.39
N LYS A 90 -18.96 11.25 0.48
CA LYS A 90 -19.59 12.09 -0.57
C LYS A 90 -18.57 12.75 -1.50
N GLU A 91 -17.37 13.00 -1.00
CA GLU A 91 -16.32 13.70 -1.74
C GLU A 91 -15.45 12.70 -2.51
N TRP A 92 -15.69 12.63 -3.81
CA TRP A 92 -14.92 11.81 -4.74
C TRP A 92 -14.29 12.68 -5.81
N LYS A 93 -13.03 12.41 -6.11
CA LYS A 93 -12.30 13.04 -7.20
C LYS A 93 -12.12 12.06 -8.34
N SER A 94 -12.68 12.37 -9.50
CA SER A 94 -12.43 11.59 -10.71
C SER A 94 -11.01 11.83 -11.22
N VAL A 95 -10.30 10.75 -11.49
CA VAL A 95 -8.93 10.73 -12.00
C VAL A 95 -8.82 9.69 -13.12
N GLU A 96 -7.87 9.89 -14.02
CA GLU A 96 -7.52 8.89 -15.02
C GLU A 96 -6.21 8.22 -14.60
N VAL A 97 -6.23 6.89 -14.51
CA VAL A 97 -5.10 6.07 -14.11
C VAL A 97 -4.92 4.97 -15.14
N GLY A 98 -3.80 5.01 -15.88
CA GLY A 98 -3.51 3.99 -16.89
C GLY A 98 -4.61 3.85 -17.94
N TYR A 99 -5.16 4.98 -18.41
CA TYR A 99 -6.26 5.07 -19.38
C TYR A 99 -7.64 4.61 -18.88
N GLU A 100 -7.76 4.21 -17.61
CA GLU A 100 -9.06 3.94 -16.99
C GLU A 100 -9.48 5.11 -16.09
N ARG A 101 -10.74 5.54 -16.22
CA ARG A 101 -11.34 6.52 -15.32
C ARG A 101 -11.75 5.85 -14.01
N CYS A 102 -11.29 6.40 -12.90
CA CYS A 102 -11.70 5.96 -11.57
C CYS A 102 -11.94 7.16 -10.65
N ASP A 103 -12.70 6.93 -9.58
CA ASP A 103 -12.90 7.93 -8.55
C ASP A 103 -12.04 7.57 -7.34
N VAL A 104 -11.35 8.56 -6.80
CA VAL A 104 -10.52 8.42 -5.60
C VAL A 104 -10.97 9.37 -4.51
N THR A 105 -10.86 8.91 -3.27
CA THR A 105 -11.03 9.73 -2.06
C THR A 105 -9.97 9.36 -1.03
N SER A 106 -9.78 10.20 -0.03
CA SER A 106 -8.78 10.00 1.02
C SER A 106 -9.44 10.14 2.38
N VAL A 107 -9.21 9.16 3.26
CA VAL A 107 -9.67 9.20 4.66
C VAL A 107 -8.49 8.99 5.60
N SER A 108 -8.53 9.59 6.79
CA SER A 108 -7.54 9.32 7.83
C SER A 108 -7.83 7.99 8.52
N ILE A 109 -6.77 7.33 9.02
CA ILE A 109 -6.84 6.16 9.88
C ILE A 109 -5.92 6.41 11.06
N ASP A 110 -6.52 6.50 12.25
CA ASP A 110 -5.78 6.76 13.49
C ASP A 110 -5.76 5.52 14.41
N ASN A 111 -6.56 4.50 14.09
CA ASN A 111 -6.77 3.33 14.94
C ASN A 111 -5.81 2.17 14.64
N LEU A 112 -4.86 2.35 13.72
CA LEU A 112 -3.96 1.27 13.28
C LEU A 112 -2.76 1.10 14.21
N ILE A 113 -2.11 2.21 14.55
CA ILE A 113 -0.97 2.28 15.47
C ILE A 113 -1.22 3.49 16.36
N GLU A 114 -1.19 3.26 17.67
CA GLU A 114 -1.43 4.30 18.67
C GLU A 114 -0.47 5.48 18.48
N GLY A 115 -1.02 6.70 18.53
CA GLY A 115 -0.26 7.93 18.31
C GLY A 115 0.15 8.20 16.86
N LYS A 116 -0.33 7.42 15.88
CA LYS A 116 0.00 7.60 14.46
C LYS A 116 -1.23 7.67 13.57
N SER A 117 -1.23 8.68 12.70
CA SER A 117 -2.24 8.87 11.67
C SER A 117 -1.72 8.46 10.30
N TYR A 118 -2.50 7.64 9.61
CA TYR A 118 -2.24 7.22 8.24
C TYR A 118 -3.32 7.74 7.30
N ARG A 119 -3.01 7.83 6.01
CA ARG A 119 -4.00 8.10 4.98
C ARG A 119 -4.39 6.81 4.28
N LEU A 120 -5.67 6.54 4.21
CA LEU A 120 -6.23 5.55 3.31
C LEU A 120 -6.73 6.23 2.05
N VAL A 121 -6.14 5.90 0.92
CA VAL A 121 -6.66 6.24 -0.39
C VAL A 121 -7.61 5.15 -0.82
N VAL A 122 -8.87 5.51 -1.05
CA VAL A 122 -9.93 4.60 -1.49
C VAL A 122 -10.23 4.91 -2.95
N GLN A 123 -10.16 3.89 -3.80
CA GLN A 123 -10.48 3.97 -5.21
C GLN A 123 -11.73 3.13 -5.50
N ARG A 124 -12.65 3.68 -6.29
CA ARG A 124 -13.76 2.95 -6.90
C ARG A 124 -13.70 3.07 -8.42
N SER A 125 -14.01 1.99 -9.12
CA SER A 125 -14.13 1.98 -10.58
C SER A 125 -15.60 1.97 -10.98
N PRO A 126 -15.99 2.58 -12.12
CA PRO A 126 -17.34 2.43 -12.66
C PRO A 126 -17.67 0.96 -12.92
N LEU A 127 -18.89 0.53 -12.61
CA LEU A 127 -19.38 -0.81 -12.98
C LEU A 127 -19.50 -0.88 -14.51
N LYS A 128 -18.81 -1.84 -15.14
CA LYS A 128 -19.00 -2.18 -16.55
C LYS A 128 -20.17 -3.18 -16.61
N ASP A 129 -21.40 -2.69 -16.68
CA ASP A 129 -22.58 -3.57 -16.64
C ASP A 129 -22.75 -4.39 -17.94
N LYS A 130 -22.98 -5.69 -17.76
CA LYS A 130 -24.15 -6.46 -18.25
C LYS A 130 -24.06 -7.88 -17.65
N GLN A 131 -24.94 -8.18 -16.70
CA GLN A 131 -25.19 -9.51 -16.13
C GLN A 131 -24.12 -10.10 -15.19
N ALA A 132 -24.04 -9.60 -13.96
CA ALA A 132 -23.91 -10.43 -12.76
C ALA A 132 -23.97 -9.57 -11.50
N GLU A 133 -24.75 -10.06 -10.55
CA GLU A 133 -25.07 -9.50 -9.24
C GLU A 133 -23.81 -9.35 -8.37
N SER A 134 -23.18 -8.18 -8.42
CA SER A 134 -22.37 -7.68 -7.31
C SER A 134 -22.65 -6.19 -7.19
N LEU A 135 -23.56 -5.84 -6.29
CA LEU A 135 -24.17 -4.51 -6.15
C LEU A 135 -23.17 -3.34 -5.90
N TYR A 136 -21.85 -3.56 -5.90
CA TYR A 136 -20.87 -2.53 -5.56
C TYR A 136 -19.54 -2.72 -6.29
N PRO A 137 -18.90 -1.64 -6.78
CA PRO A 137 -17.59 -1.75 -7.41
C PRO A 137 -16.52 -2.20 -6.39
N PRO A 138 -15.48 -2.94 -6.81
CA PRO A 138 -14.39 -3.34 -5.93
C PRO A 138 -13.65 -2.09 -5.44
N PHE A 139 -13.63 -1.85 -4.13
CA PHE A 139 -12.83 -0.78 -3.54
C PHE A 139 -11.37 -1.21 -3.43
N CYS A 140 -10.47 -0.53 -4.12
CA CYS A 140 -9.03 -0.69 -3.90
C CYS A 140 -8.57 0.33 -2.86
N GLN A 141 -8.00 -0.15 -1.75
CA GLN A 141 -7.57 0.68 -0.65
C GLN A 141 -6.05 0.67 -0.54
N ARG A 142 -5.42 1.83 -0.33
CA ARG A 142 -3.97 1.93 -0.10
C ARG A 142 -3.67 2.83 1.09
N ALA A 143 -2.97 2.31 2.07
CA ALA A 143 -2.46 3.08 3.19
C ALA A 143 -1.13 3.75 2.82
N SER A 144 -1.00 5.02 3.16
CA SER A 144 0.24 5.79 3.05
C SER A 144 0.47 6.64 4.30
N LYS A 145 1.72 6.89 4.65
CA LYS A 145 2.11 7.83 5.71
C LYS A 145 1.55 9.24 5.44
N MET A 146 1.13 9.94 6.49
CA MET A 146 0.82 11.37 6.46
C MET A 146 2.10 12.16 6.79
N GLY A 147 2.40 13.22 6.03
CA GLY A 147 3.54 14.10 6.34
C GLY A 147 3.25 14.97 7.57
N GLU A 148 4.30 15.51 8.19
CA GLU A 148 4.24 16.35 9.42
C GLU A 148 3.35 17.59 9.29
N SER A 149 3.05 18.03 8.05
CA SER A 149 2.22 19.22 7.78
C SER A 149 0.70 18.95 7.78
N GLY A 150 0.26 17.73 8.11
CA GLY A 150 -1.16 17.33 7.98
C GLY A 150 -1.67 17.32 6.53
N LYS A 151 -0.79 17.65 5.57
CA LYS A 151 -1.02 17.56 4.13
C LYS A 151 -0.22 16.37 3.61
N ALA A 152 -0.87 15.57 2.77
CA ALA A 152 -0.18 14.53 2.04
C ALA A 152 0.95 15.15 1.21
N GLU A 153 2.17 14.63 1.33
CA GLU A 153 3.17 14.84 0.28
C GLU A 153 2.53 14.41 -1.04
N ARG A 154 2.39 15.37 -1.96
CA ARG A 154 1.94 15.12 -3.32
C ARG A 154 3.01 14.29 -4.03
N SER A 155 2.99 12.98 -3.85
CA SER A 155 3.50 12.12 -4.90
C SER A 155 2.46 12.11 -6.02
N LYS A 156 2.84 12.68 -7.16
CA LYS A 156 2.14 12.36 -8.40
C LYS A 156 2.20 10.83 -8.54
N PRO A 157 1.09 10.15 -8.84
CA PRO A 157 1.16 8.72 -9.11
C PRO A 157 2.07 8.53 -10.32
N VAL A 158 3.24 7.90 -10.10
CA VAL A 158 4.12 7.49 -11.19
C VAL A 158 3.53 6.20 -11.76
N TYR A 159 2.60 6.35 -12.70
CA TYR A 159 2.29 5.31 -13.67
C TYR A 159 3.08 5.70 -14.92
N LYS A 160 4.23 5.05 -15.11
CA LYS A 160 4.86 4.95 -16.43
C LYS A 160 4.25 3.77 -17.16
#